data_AF-C5KA01-F1
#
_entry.id   AF-C5KA01-F1
#
_cell.length_a   1.000
_cell.length_b   1.000
_cell.length_c   1.000
_cell.angle_alpha   90.00
_cell.angle_beta   90.00
_cell.angle_gamma   90.00
#
_symmetry.space_group_name_H-M   'P 1'
#
loop_
_entity.id
_entity.type
_entity.pdbx_description
1 polymer ?
#
loop_
_entity_poly.entity_id
_entity_poly.type
_entity_poly.pdbx_seq_one_letter_code
_entity_poly.pdbx_strand_id
1 'polypeptide(L)'
;TRPSSSGTIRFGTGLKCQGFVDLHLLAMGLRCTPRSLQGLCALFLHKRLLKAERISNWEQVPLSPSQLEYAATDAWVSRQVLEAMRAGFCVDKY
;
A
#
# COMPACT_ATOMS: atom_id res chain seq x y z
N THR A 1 -22.94 11.83 -15.54
CA THR A 1 -22.27 12.52 -14.41
C THR A 1 -21.43 11.50 -13.66
N ARG A 2 -20.11 11.52 -13.86
CA ARG A 2 -19.19 10.51 -13.31
C ARG A 2 -18.71 10.99 -11.93
N PRO A 3 -18.81 10.20 -10.85
CA PRO A 3 -18.26 10.64 -9.58
C PRO A 3 -16.73 10.59 -9.70
N SER A 4 -16.11 11.77 -9.70
CA SER A 4 -14.69 11.94 -9.47
C SER A 4 -14.36 11.33 -8.11
N SER A 5 -13.53 10.30 -8.10
CA SER A 5 -13.02 9.60 -6.93
C SER A 5 -12.09 10.53 -6.11
N SER A 6 -12.66 11.58 -5.51
CA SER A 6 -11.99 12.43 -4.53
C SER A 6 -12.07 11.76 -3.16
N GLY A 7 -11.21 10.77 -2.93
CA GLY A 7 -10.95 10.20 -1.61
C GLY A 7 -10.50 11.30 -0.65
N THR A 8 -11.39 11.68 0.25
CA THR A 8 -11.09 12.64 1.33
C THR A 8 -10.55 11.83 2.50
N ILE A 9 -9.34 12.11 3.00
CA ILE A 9 -8.90 11.61 4.30
C ILE A 9 -9.76 12.31 5.35
N ARG A 10 -10.78 11.61 5.84
CA ARG A 10 -11.82 12.19 6.70
C ARG A 10 -11.36 12.29 8.15
N PHE A 11 -10.33 13.08 8.44
CA PHE A 11 -10.03 13.55 9.79
C PHE A 11 -9.37 14.93 9.74
N GLY A 12 -10.15 15.98 9.99
CA GLY A 12 -9.73 17.26 10.58
C GLY A 12 -8.76 18.20 9.84
N THR A 13 -8.11 17.83 8.74
CA THR A 13 -6.97 18.62 8.21
C THR A 13 -7.28 19.50 7.00
N GLY A 14 -8.51 19.48 6.44
CA GLY A 14 -8.84 20.27 5.24
C GLY A 14 -8.05 19.89 3.98
N LEU A 15 -7.22 18.85 4.05
CA LEU A 15 -6.35 18.41 2.97
C LEU A 15 -7.18 17.71 1.88
N LYS A 16 -7.13 18.27 0.67
CA LYS A 16 -7.72 17.67 -0.53
C LYS A 16 -6.65 16.89 -1.28
N CYS A 17 -6.63 15.57 -1.09
CA CYS A 17 -5.77 14.67 -1.85
C CYS A 17 -6.34 14.43 -3.26
N GLN A 18 -5.53 14.59 -4.30
CA GLN A 18 -5.85 14.22 -5.67
C GLN A 18 -4.82 13.22 -6.21
N GLY A 19 -5.23 12.37 -7.15
CA GLY A 19 -4.31 11.45 -7.83
C GLY A 19 -3.83 10.25 -7.00
N PHE A 20 -4.54 9.86 -5.94
CA PHE A 20 -4.22 8.63 -5.21
C PHE A 20 -4.54 7.40 -6.05
N VAL A 21 -3.73 6.36 -5.87
CA VAL A 21 -3.94 5.06 -6.47
C VAL A 21 -4.07 4.06 -5.34
N ASP A 22 -5.20 3.37 -5.30
CA ASP A 22 -5.44 2.33 -4.30
C ASP A 22 -5.01 0.96 -4.85
N LEU A 23 -3.95 0.40 -4.25
CA LEU A 23 -3.43 -0.93 -4.59
C LEU A 23 -4.47 -2.03 -4.40
N HIS A 24 -5.38 -1.89 -3.42
CA HIS A 24 -6.44 -2.86 -3.20
C HIS A 24 -7.43 -2.86 -4.37
N LEU A 25 -7.86 -1.67 -4.83
CA LEU A 25 -8.74 -1.55 -6.00
C LEU A 25 -8.07 -2.08 -7.27
N LEU A 26 -6.77 -1.78 -7.46
CA LEU A 26 -6.00 -2.33 -8.57
C LEU A 26 -5.92 -3.87 -8.49
N ALA A 27 -5.64 -4.42 -7.31
CA ALA A 27 -5.55 -5.87 -7.12
C ALA A 27 -6.90 -6.57 -7.39
N MET A 28 -8.03 -5.93 -7.02
CA MET A 28 -9.35 -6.41 -7.39
C MET A 28 -9.57 -6.39 -8.90
N GLY A 29 -9.16 -5.32 -9.59
CA GLY A 29 -9.23 -5.23 -11.05
C GLY A 29 -8.41 -6.32 -11.75
N LEU A 30 -7.25 -6.67 -11.19
CA LEU A 30 -6.38 -7.74 -11.69
C LEU A 30 -6.80 -9.15 -11.21
N ARG A 31 -7.90 -9.28 -10.46
CA ARG A 31 -8.38 -10.55 -9.87
C ARG A 31 -7.32 -11.26 -9.02
N CYS A 32 -6.42 -10.51 -8.38
CA CYS A 32 -5.41 -11.09 -7.51
C CYS A 32 -6.02 -11.59 -6.19
N THR A 33 -5.62 -12.78 -5.79
CA THR A 33 -5.74 -13.32 -4.43
C THR A 33 -4.32 -13.64 -3.99
N PRO A 34 -3.70 -12.94 -3.01
CA PRO A 34 -4.23 -12.04 -1.97
C PRO A 34 -4.35 -10.54 -2.33
N ARG A 35 -5.06 -9.77 -1.50
CA ARG A 35 -5.32 -8.31 -1.69
C ARG A 35 -4.76 -7.40 -0.59
N SER A 36 -3.96 -7.94 0.33
CA SER A 36 -3.26 -7.16 1.36
C SER A 36 -1.88 -6.75 0.84
N LEU A 37 -1.32 -5.63 1.32
CA LEU A 37 0.02 -5.19 0.90
C LEU A 37 1.09 -6.28 1.13
N GLN A 38 1.03 -6.99 2.26
CA GLN A 38 1.92 -8.13 2.52
C GLN A 38 1.75 -9.23 1.45
N GLY A 39 0.51 -9.54 1.08
CA GLY A 39 0.21 -10.53 0.07
C GLY A 39 0.66 -10.10 -1.34
N LEU A 40 0.42 -8.85 -1.70
CA LEU A 40 0.87 -8.28 -2.98
C LEU A 40 2.40 -8.19 -3.04
N CYS A 41 3.05 -7.84 -1.94
CA CYS A 41 4.52 -7.88 -1.84
C CYS A 41 5.07 -9.30 -2.04
N ALA A 42 4.43 -10.31 -1.45
CA ALA A 42 4.83 -11.70 -1.66
C ALA A 42 4.59 -12.13 -3.13
N LEU A 43 3.48 -11.71 -3.73
CA LEU A 43 3.12 -12.05 -5.11
C LEU A 43 4.03 -11.39 -6.14
N PHE A 44 4.30 -10.09 -6.01
CA PHE A 44 4.99 -9.29 -7.02
C PHE A 44 6.49 -9.10 -6.75
N LEU A 45 6.90 -9.07 -5.48
CA LEU A 45 8.29 -8.80 -5.09
C LEU A 45 8.99 -10.04 -4.52
N HIS A 46 8.28 -11.16 -4.36
CA HIS A 46 8.77 -12.38 -3.72
C HIS A 46 9.39 -12.14 -2.32
N LYS A 47 8.88 -11.12 -1.62
CA LYS A 47 9.35 -10.72 -0.28
C LYS A 47 8.21 -10.81 0.73
N ARG A 48 8.54 -11.12 1.99
CA ARG A 48 7.58 -11.19 3.09
C ARG A 48 7.72 -9.97 3.98
N LEU A 49 6.65 -9.19 4.11
CA LEU A 49 6.62 -8.09 5.08
C LEU A 49 6.40 -8.61 6.49
N LEU A 50 7.19 -8.10 7.43
CA LEU A 50 6.98 -8.28 8.85
C LEU A 50 5.94 -7.28 9.35
N LYS A 51 5.14 -7.67 10.33
CA LYS A 51 4.02 -6.85 10.87
C LYS A 51 4.19 -6.49 12.34
N ALA A 52 5.40 -6.65 12.88
CA ALA A 52 5.67 -6.53 14.31
C ALA A 52 5.32 -5.13 14.86
N GLU A 53 5.64 -4.08 14.12
CA GLU A 53 5.46 -2.68 14.57
C GLU A 53 4.08 -2.09 14.28
N ARG A 54 3.16 -2.84 13.65
CA ARG A 54 1.83 -2.31 13.32
C ARG A 54 1.01 -1.93 14.56
N ILE A 55 1.24 -2.62 15.68
CA ILE A 55 0.51 -2.45 16.94
C ILE A 55 1.38 -1.89 18.08
N SER A 56 2.57 -1.37 17.77
CA SER A 56 3.43 -0.73 18.77
C SER A 56 2.92 0.68 19.13
N ASN A 57 3.48 1.28 20.18
CA ASN A 57 3.12 2.63 20.60
C ASN A 57 3.68 3.67 19.61
N TRP A 58 2.86 4.13 18.65
CA TRP A 58 3.22 5.14 17.65
C TRP A 58 3.21 6.58 18.18
N GLU A 59 2.71 6.80 19.40
CA GLU A 59 2.76 8.11 20.07
C GLU A 59 4.08 8.32 20.83
N GLN A 60 4.93 7.29 20.91
CA GLN A 60 6.23 7.38 21.57
C GLN A 60 7.16 8.34 20.84
N VAL A 61 7.79 9.24 21.60
CA VAL A 61 8.85 10.13 21.09
C VAL A 61 10.11 9.95 21.93
N PRO A 62 11.27 9.60 21.33
CA PRO A 62 11.46 9.29 19.92
C PRO A 62 10.90 7.91 19.53
N LEU A 63 10.57 7.74 18.24
CA LEU A 63 10.27 6.44 17.65
C LEU A 63 11.49 5.51 17.77
N SER A 64 11.25 4.22 17.95
CA SER A 64 12.33 3.24 17.94
C SER A 64 12.95 3.09 16.54
N PRO A 65 14.20 2.61 16.43
CA PRO A 65 14.79 2.26 15.13
C PRO A 65 13.93 1.28 14.32
N SER A 66 13.28 0.30 14.98
CA SER A 66 12.41 -0.67 14.32
C SER A 66 11.14 -0.04 13.76
N GLN A 67 10.54 0.92 14.47
CA GLN A 67 9.37 1.67 13.98
C GLN A 67 9.72 2.52 12.76
N LEU A 68 10.89 3.18 12.77
CA LEU A 68 11.38 3.96 11.63
C LEU A 68 11.59 3.07 10.40
N GLU A 69 12.26 1.92 10.58
CA GLU A 69 12.48 0.95 9.50
C GLU A 69 11.17 0.38 8.97
N TYR A 70 10.22 0.08 9.84
CA TYR A 70 8.89 -0.38 9.45
C TYR A 70 8.14 0.67 8.61
N ALA A 71 8.11 1.92 9.06
CA ALA A 71 7.46 3.01 8.32
C ALA A 71 8.11 3.26 6.95
N ALA A 72 9.45 3.25 6.90
CA ALA A 72 10.19 3.37 5.65
C ALA A 72 9.91 2.19 4.69
N THR A 73 9.85 0.98 5.23
CA THR A 73 9.52 -0.23 4.46
C THR A 73 8.12 -0.16 3.89
N ASP A 74 7.12 0.25 4.66
CA ASP A 74 5.72 0.32 4.20
C ASP A 74 5.55 1.33 3.05
N ALA A 75 6.24 2.47 3.13
CA ALA A 75 6.29 3.47 2.06
C ALA A 75 6.99 2.95 0.79
N TRP A 76 8.15 2.31 0.94
CA TRP A 76 8.92 1.77 -0.19
C TRP A 76 8.17 0.64 -0.90
N VAL A 77 7.64 -0.32 -0.15
CA VAL A 77 6.96 -1.50 -0.72
C VAL A 77 5.69 -1.10 -1.47
N SER A 78 4.91 -0.15 -0.93
CA SER A 78 3.70 0.33 -1.60
C SER A 78 3.99 0.89 -2.99
N ARG A 79 5.11 1.62 -3.15
CA ARG A 79 5.57 2.11 -4.45
C ARG A 79 6.01 0.96 -5.37
N GLN A 80 6.87 0.06 -4.88
CA GLN A 80 7.41 -1.02 -5.71
C GLN A 80 6.32 -1.97 -6.20
N VAL A 81 5.33 -2.27 -5.35
CA VAL A 81 4.17 -3.08 -5.74
C VAL A 81 3.37 -2.37 -6.83
N LEU A 82 3.14 -1.05 -6.73
CA LEU A 82 2.45 -0.30 -7.79
C LEU A 82 3.20 -0.38 -9.13
N GLU A 83 4.52 -0.20 -9.11
CA GLU A 83 5.34 -0.29 -10.32
C GLU A 83 5.29 -1.70 -10.92
N ALA A 84 5.38 -2.74 -10.10
CA ALA A 84 5.27 -4.12 -10.54
C ALA A 84 3.88 -4.44 -11.11
N MET A 85 2.80 -3.97 -10.48
CA MET A 85 1.43 -4.13 -10.99
C MET A 85 1.21 -3.40 -12.33
N ARG A 86 1.86 -2.24 -12.52
CA ARG A 86 1.80 -1.49 -13.79
C ARG A 86 2.59 -2.18 -14.90
N ALA A 87 3.78 -2.73 -14.58
CA ALA A 87 4.58 -3.50 -15.52
C ALA A 87 3.93 -4.85 -15.86
N GLY A 88 3.31 -5.50 -14.87
CA GLY A 88 2.64 -6.79 -14.95
C GLY A 88 1.25 -6.77 -15.58
N PHE A 89 0.83 -5.69 -16.25
CA PHE A 89 -0.35 -5.71 -17.14
C PHE A 89 -0.19 -6.69 -18.33
N CYS A 90 0.96 -7.38 -18.43
CA CYS A 90 1.25 -8.49 -19.32
C CYS A 90 1.62 -9.76 -18.50
N VAL A 91 0.75 -10.21 -17.59
CA VAL A 91 0.87 -11.57 -17.04
C VAL A 91 -0.30 -12.39 -17.56
N ASP A 92 0.04 -13.35 -18.41
CA ASP A 92 -0.86 -14.21 -19.14
C ASP A 92 -1.93 -14.85 -18.26
N LYS A 93 -3.14 -14.87 -18.82
CA LYS A 93 -4.24 -15.71 -18.34
C LYS A 93 -3.78 -17.17 -18.44
N TYR A 94 -3.69 -17.84 -17.30
CA TYR A 94 -3.81 -19.29 -17.22
C TYR A 94 -5.05 -19.63 -16.38
#